data_AF-A0A2X2VPT7-F1
#
_entry.id   AF-A0A2X2VPT7-F1
#
_cell.length_a   1.000
_cell.length_b   1.000
_cell.length_c   1.000
_cell.angle_alpha   90.00
_cell.angle_beta   90.00
_cell.angle_gamma   90.00
#
_symmetry.space_group_name_H-M   'P 1'
#
loop_
_entity.id
_entity.type
_entity.pdbx_description
1 polymer ?
#
loop_
_entity_poly.entity_id
_entity_poly.type
_entity_poly.pdbx_seq_one_letter_code
_entity_poly.pdbx_strand_id
1 'polypeptide(L)' 'MLKPEFVSILKDKQEGLTKEGLIKDFIAGIIVAIIALPLSVALGIASGVSPEKGLITAIIAGFLFHF' A
#
# COMPACT_ATOMS: atom_id res chain seq x y z
N MET A 1 -28.88 -2.44 -13.29
CA MET A 1 -28.53 -1.87 -11.97
C MET A 1 -27.01 -1.90 -11.80
N LEU A 2 -26.29 -0.98 -12.45
CA LEU A 2 -24.88 -0.71 -12.10
C LEU A 2 -24.90 0.35 -10.99
N LYS A 3 -24.87 -0.07 -9.73
CA LYS A 3 -24.48 0.85 -8.66
C LYS A 3 -22.95 0.86 -8.63
N PRO A 4 -22.27 1.96 -8.98
CA PRO A 4 -20.82 2.03 -8.89
C PRO A 4 -20.43 1.96 -7.41
N GLU A 5 -19.54 1.03 -7.06
CA GLU A 5 -19.08 0.79 -5.67
C GLU A 5 -18.49 2.06 -5.03
N PHE A 6 -17.98 2.98 -5.84
CA PHE A 6 -17.50 4.31 -5.44
C PHE A 6 -18.55 5.15 -4.72
N VAL A 7 -19.83 5.05 -5.09
CA VAL A 7 -20.92 5.81 -4.45
C VAL A 7 -21.33 5.18 -3.12
N SER A 8 -21.12 3.86 -2.97
CA SER A 8 -21.30 3.15 -1.70
C SER A 8 -20.25 3.59 -0.68
N ILE A 9 -18.97 3.60 -1.05
CA ILE A 9 -17.85 3.96 -0.16
C ILE A 9 -17.96 5.42 0.31
N LEU A 10 -18.41 6.34 -0.56
CA LEU A 10 -18.60 7.75 -0.21
C LEU A 10 -19.79 7.98 0.74
N LYS A 11 -20.83 7.13 0.66
CA LYS A 11 -22.00 7.22 1.55
C LYS A 11 -21.78 6.47 2.88
N ASP A 12 -20.91 5.47 2.87
CA ASP A 12 -20.45 4.68 4.04
C ASP A 12 -19.29 5.37 4.79
N LYS A 13 -18.64 6.37 4.18
CA LYS A 13 -17.48 7.11 4.73
C LYS A 13 -17.74 7.88 6.04
N GLN A 14 -19.00 7.98 6.49
CA GLN A 14 -19.32 8.49 7.82
C GLN A 14 -19.16 7.41 8.92
N GLU A 15 -19.14 6.11 8.58
CA GLU A 15 -18.85 5.00 9.50
C GLU A 15 -17.43 4.41 9.31
N GLY A 16 -16.82 4.60 8.14
CA GLY A 16 -15.48 4.06 7.80
C GLY A 16 -14.27 4.79 8.41
N LEU A 17 -14.42 6.01 8.93
CA LEU A 17 -13.35 6.72 9.67
C LEU A 17 -13.45 6.48 11.19
N THR A 18 -13.89 5.28 11.57
CA THR A 18 -13.86 4.84 12.97
C THR A 18 -12.41 4.64 13.42
N LYS A 19 -12.14 4.89 14.71
CA LYS A 19 -10.80 4.71 15.29
C LYS A 19 -10.27 3.29 15.05
N GLU A 20 -11.16 2.30 14.99
CA GLU A 20 -10.83 0.91 14.68
C GLU A 20 -10.41 0.71 13.22
N GLY A 21 -11.01 1.43 12.27
CA GLY A 21 -10.59 1.40 10.85
C GLY A 21 -9.16 1.89 10.68
N LEU A 22 -8.81 3.01 11.33
CA LEU A 22 -7.44 3.55 11.29
C LEU A 22 -6.41 2.58 11.89
N ILE A 23 -6.75 1.88 12.98
CA ILE A 23 -5.87 0.86 13.57
C ILE A 23 -5.70 -0.34 12.62
N LYS A 24 -6.79 -0.78 11.98
CA LYS A 24 -6.74 -1.88 11.00
C LYS A 24 -5.88 -1.51 9.79
N ASP A 25 -6.05 -0.32 9.25
CA ASP A 25 -5.26 0.18 8.11
C ASP A 25 -3.77 0.32 8.47
N PHE A 26 -3.49 0.77 9.70
CA PHE A 26 -2.11 0.85 10.21
C PHE A 26 -1.46 -0.53 10.32
N ILE A 27 -2.17 -1.51 10.89
CA ILE A 27 -1.69 -2.90 10.98
C ILE A 27 -1.50 -3.49 9.58
N ALA A 28 -2.44 -3.26 8.67
CA ALA A 28 -2.31 -3.70 7.28
C ALA A 28 -1.07 -3.10 6.60
N GLY A 29 -0.81 -1.80 6.80
CA GLY A 29 0.38 -1.12 6.30
C GLY A 29 1.67 -1.73 6.82
N ILE A 30 1.73 -2.11 8.10
CA ILE A 30 2.90 -2.79 8.68
C ILE A 30 3.13 -4.15 8.02
N ILE A 31 2.07 -4.95 7.86
CA ILE A 31 2.18 -6.29 7.23
C ILE A 31 2.69 -6.15 5.80
N VAL A 32 2.15 -5.20 5.04
CA VAL A 32 2.59 -4.92 3.67
C VAL A 32 4.06 -4.48 3.64
N ALA A 33 4.49 -3.60 4.54
CA ALA A 33 5.88 -3.16 4.62
C ALA A 33 6.86 -4.33 4.86
N ILE A 34 6.51 -5.24 5.77
CA ILE A 34 7.34 -6.43 6.08
C ILE A 34 7.54 -7.31 4.83
N ILE A 35 6.52 -7.47 4.00
CA ILE A 35 6.59 -8.29 2.78
C ILE A 35 7.28 -7.53 1.63
N ALA A 36 7.07 -6.22 1.53
CA ALA A 36 7.59 -5.39 0.44
C ALA A 36 9.12 -5.19 0.52
N LEU A 37 9.69 -5.06 1.73
CA LEU A 37 11.12 -4.87 1.92
C LEU A 37 12.00 -5.98 1.29
N PRO A 38 11.80 -7.27 1.61
CA PRO A 38 12.59 -8.36 1.00
C PRO A 38 12.30 -8.51 -0.50
N LEU A 39 11.04 -8.32 -0.92
CA LEU A 39 10.65 -8.38 -2.33
C LEU A 39 11.39 -7.32 -3.15
N SER A 40 11.45 -6.09 -2.66
CA SER A 40 12.14 -4.97 -3.31
C SER A 40 13.65 -5.23 -3.48
N VAL A 41 14.28 -5.84 -2.48
CA VAL A 41 15.71 -6.22 -2.55
C VAL A 41 15.91 -7.33 -3.58
N ALA A 42 15.04 -8.35 -3.58
CA ALA A 42 15.11 -9.44 -4.54
C ALA A 42 14.93 -8.96 -5.99
N LEU A 43 13.96 -8.08 -6.26
CA LEU A 43 13.79 -7.48 -7.59
C LEU A 43 14.99 -6.63 -8.01
N GLY A 44 15.60 -5.87 -7.08
CA GLY A 44 16.81 -5.11 -7.35
C GLY A 44 17.95 -6.01 -7.86
N ILE A 45 18.22 -7.09 -7.13
CA ILE A 45 19.24 -8.07 -7.49
C ILE A 45 18.91 -8.75 -8.83
N ALA A 46 17.65 -9.18 -9.03
CA ALA A 46 17.21 -9.83 -10.26
C ALA A 46 17.32 -8.92 -11.50
N SER A 47 17.22 -7.60 -11.31
CA SER A 47 17.34 -6.60 -12.38
C SER A 47 18.79 -6.18 -12.64
N GLY A 48 19.77 -6.75 -11.93
CA GLY A 48 21.19 -6.39 -12.07
C GLY A 48 21.56 -5.03 -11.48
N VAL A 49 20.73 -4.46 -10.61
CA VAL A 49 21.01 -3.19 -9.92
C VAL A 49 21.31 -3.43 -8.44
N SER A 50 21.96 -2.47 -7.80
CA SER A 50 22.23 -2.56 -6.35
C SER A 50 20.92 -2.59 -5.54
N PRO A 51 20.85 -3.39 -4.46
CA PRO A 51 19.68 -3.46 -3.57
C PRO A 51 19.16 -2.12 -3.09
N GLU A 52 20.03 -1.13 -2.86
CA GLU A 52 19.62 0.20 -2.39
C GLU A 52 18.71 0.89 -3.41
N LYS A 53 18.93 0.66 -4.71
CA LYS A 53 18.11 1.22 -5.79
C LYS A 53 16.72 0.60 -5.82
N GLY A 54 16.63 -0.71 -5.59
CA GLY A 54 15.34 -1.39 -5.44
C GLY A 54 14.53 -0.76 -4.31
N LEU A 55 15.15 -0.63 -3.13
CA LEU A 55 14.49 -0.08 -1.94
C LEU A 55 14.03 1.37 -2.14
N ILE A 56 14.88 2.24 -2.69
CA ILE A 56 14.53 3.63 -2.99
C ILE A 56 13.34 3.70 -3.95
N THR A 57 13.33 2.84 -4.97
CA THR A 57 12.25 2.77 -5.95
C THR A 57 10.94 2.33 -5.29
N ALA A 58 10.97 1.32 -4.41
CA ALA A 58 9.78 0.86 -3.69
C ALA A 58 9.19 1.95 -2.79
N ILE A 59 10.03 2.73 -2.09
CA ILE A 59 9.56 3.86 -1.26
C ILE A 59 8.92 4.94 -2.13
N ILE A 60 9.59 5.36 -3.21
CA ILE A 60 9.09 6.40 -4.11
C ILE A 60 7.79 5.97 -4.79
N ALA A 61 7.75 4.73 -5.30
CA ALA A 61 6.55 4.19 -5.96
C ALA A 61 5.37 4.03 -4.98
N GLY A 62 5.63 3.60 -3.74
CA GLY A 62 4.61 3.48 -2.70
C GLY A 62 3.97 4.82 -2.30
N PHE A 63 4.72 5.92 -2.35
CA PHE A 63 4.19 7.26 -2.13
C PHE A 63 3.48 7.85 -3.35
N LEU A 64 3.99 7.62 -4.57
CA LEU A 64 3.46 8.22 -5.80
C LEU A 64 2.18 7.55 -6.29
N PHE A 65 2.07 6.23 -6.14
CA PHE A 65 0.96 5.44 -6.69
C PHE A 65 0.03 4.91 -5.60
N HIS A 66 -0.08 5.61 -4.46
CA HIS A 66 -1.06 5.27 -3.41
C HIS A 66 -2.48 5.30 -4.02
N PHE A 67 -3.05 4.10 -4.23
CA PHE A 67 -4.36 3.85 -4.86
C PHE A 67 -5.46 3.72 -3.80
#